data_AF-A0A941LC93-F1
#
_entry.id   AF-A0A941LC93-F1
#
_cell.length_a   1.000
_cell.length_b   1.000
_cell.length_c   1.000
_cell.angle_alpha   90.00
_cell.angle_beta   90.00
_cell.angle_gamma   90.00
#
_symmetry.space_group_name_H-M   'P 1'
#
loop_
_entity.id
_entity.type
_entity.pdbx_description
1 polymer ?
#
loop_
_entity_poly.entity_id
_entity_poly.type
_entity_poly.pdbx_seq_one_letter_code
_entity_poly.pdbx_strand_id
1 'polypeptide(L)' 'MSGQSCLIDGCQARVYAPAGTRSICKDHFLGFLTWRRRRGPQMFRKYAGLTMEERDVVAAEWLQTLATKDLPHPIPGL' A
#
# COMPACT_ATOMS: atom_id res chain seq x y z
N MET A 1 21.19 -11.19 9.26
CA MET A 1 19.77 -10.77 9.31
C MET A 1 19.54 -9.86 8.12
N SER A 2 18.82 -10.32 7.11
CA SER A 2 18.58 -9.58 5.87
C SER A 2 17.85 -8.27 6.21
N GLY A 3 18.54 -7.14 6.06
CA GLY A 3 18.04 -5.80 6.41
C GLY A 3 16.96 -5.33 5.45
N GLN A 4 15.81 -6.00 5.46
CA GLN A 4 14.64 -5.56 4.70
C GLN A 4 14.14 -4.26 5.35
N SER A 5 14.14 -3.19 4.56
CA SER A 5 13.52 -1.90 4.89
C SER A 5 12.12 -1.86 4.31
N CYS A 6 11.27 -1.00 4.88
CA CYS A 6 9.95 -0.75 4.33
C CYS A 6 10.10 -0.21 2.91
N LEU A 7 9.26 -0.69 1.99
CA LEU A 7 9.25 -0.28 0.59
C LEU A 7 8.76 1.17 0.37
N ILE A 8 8.26 1.82 1.41
CA ILE A 8 7.87 3.24 1.37
C ILE A 8 9.12 4.07 1.65
N ASP A 9 9.43 5.00 0.74
CA ASP A 9 10.58 5.89 0.85
C ASP A 9 10.50 6.74 2.13
N GLY A 10 11.65 6.94 2.79
CA GLY A 10 11.72 7.63 4.08
C GLY A 10 11.23 6.83 5.31
N CYS A 11 10.69 5.62 5.14
CA CYS A 11 10.22 4.82 6.26
C CYS A 11 11.32 3.97 6.91
N GLN A 12 11.66 4.27 8.16
CA GLN A 12 12.67 3.54 8.96
C GLN A 12 12.07 2.47 9.87
N ALA A 13 10.75 2.23 9.79
CA ALA A 13 10.09 1.26 10.64
C ALA A 13 10.44 -0.18 10.28
N ARG A 14 10.40 -1.08 11.27
CA ARG A 14 10.66 -2.51 11.05
C ARG A 14 9.67 -3.10 10.04
N VAL A 15 10.20 -3.88 9.10
CA VAL A 15 9.40 -4.56 8.09
C VAL A 15 8.47 -5.58 8.73
N TYR A 16 7.25 -5.57 8.23
CA TYR A 16 6.25 -6.60 8.35
C TYR A 16 6.13 -7.19 6.93
N ALA A 17 6.31 -8.50 6.73
CA ALA A 17 6.26 -9.09 5.39
C ALA A 17 4.97 -9.90 5.19
N PRO A 18 3.78 -9.27 5.09
CA PRO A 18 2.57 -9.99 4.73
C PRO A 18 2.58 -10.39 3.26
N ALA A 19 2.05 -11.57 2.98
CA ALA A 19 1.89 -12.09 1.63
C ALA A 19 1.04 -11.13 0.76
N GLY A 20 1.59 -10.69 -0.37
CA GLY A 20 0.88 -9.90 -1.39
C GLY A 20 0.97 -8.37 -1.24
N THR A 21 1.86 -7.87 -0.38
CA THR A 21 2.12 -6.43 -0.20
C THR A 21 3.62 -6.08 -0.15
N ARG A 22 4.48 -7.01 -0.60
CA ARG A 22 5.95 -6.90 -0.49
C ARG A 22 6.41 -6.64 0.96
N SER A 23 7.59 -6.06 1.13
CA SER A 23 8.18 -5.73 2.45
C SER A 23 7.74 -4.33 2.90
N ILE A 24 6.73 -4.22 3.76
CA ILE A 24 6.23 -2.91 4.26
C ILE A 24 6.12 -2.91 5.79
N CYS A 25 6.20 -1.78 6.47
CA CYS A 25 6.00 -1.80 7.93
C CYS A 25 4.53 -2.04 8.30
N LYS A 26 4.27 -2.37 9.57
CA LYS A 26 2.91 -2.62 10.07
C LYS A 26 1.97 -1.43 9.81
N ASP A 27 2.45 -0.21 9.99
CA ASP A 27 1.66 1.01 9.80
C ASP A 27 1.22 1.17 8.33
N HIS A 28 2.17 1.05 7.41
CA HIS A 28 1.91 1.07 5.97
C HIS A 28 1.00 -0.07 5.52
N PHE A 29 1.09 -1.25 6.13
CA PHE A 29 0.13 -2.32 5.87
C PHE A 29 -1.29 -1.97 6.31
N LEU A 30 -1.48 -1.30 7.45
CA LEU A 30 -2.79 -0.79 7.86
C LEU A 30 -3.31 0.31 6.91
N GLY A 31 -2.41 1.15 6.39
CA GLY A 31 -2.71 2.12 5.34
C GLY A 31 -3.23 1.45 4.06
N PHE A 32 -2.55 0.39 3.60
CA PHE A 32 -2.98 -0.44 2.48
C PHE A 32 -4.37 -1.06 2.73
N LEU A 33 -4.59 -1.65 3.90
CA LEU A 33 -5.90 -2.24 4.24
C LEU A 33 -7.02 -1.19 4.23
N THR A 34 -6.73 0.01 4.74
CA THR A 34 -7.68 1.13 4.76
C THR A 34 -8.01 1.58 3.34
N TRP A 35 -7.01 1.77 2.48
CA TRP A 35 -7.20 2.11 1.07
C TRP A 35 -8.00 1.04 0.33
N ARG A 36 -7.65 -0.24 0.52
CA ARG A 36 -8.35 -1.37 -0.10
C ARG A 36 -9.81 -1.45 0.34
N ARG A 37 -10.09 -1.21 1.62
CA ARG A 37 -11.46 -1.20 2.17
C ARG A 37 -12.32 -0.10 1.53
N ARG A 38 -11.75 1.06 1.22
CA ARG A 38 -12.46 2.17 0.55
C ARG A 38 -12.91 1.83 -0.88
N ARG A 39 -12.30 0.84 -1.53
CA ARG A 39 -12.72 0.35 -2.85
C ARG A 39 -13.96 -0.58 -2.81
N GLY A 40 -14.53 -0.79 -1.63
CA GLY A 40 -15.80 -1.48 -1.44
C GLY A 40 -15.69 -2.98 -1.13
N PRO A 41 -16.80 -3.60 -0.68
CA PRO A 41 -16.83 -4.97 -0.18
C PRO A 41 -16.55 -6.03 -1.27
N GLN A 42 -16.82 -5.72 -2.54
CA GLN A 42 -16.48 -6.60 -3.67
C GLN A 42 -14.97 -6.83 -3.79
N MET A 43 -14.15 -5.81 -3.49
CA MET A 43 -12.70 -5.93 -3.52
C MET A 43 -12.14 -6.83 -2.43
N PHE A 44 -12.83 -6.98 -1.29
CA PHE A 44 -12.41 -7.93 -0.25
C PHE A 44 -12.50 -9.37 -0.73
N ARG A 45 -13.63 -9.75 -1.34
CA ARG A 45 -13.84 -11.08 -1.90
C ARG A 45 -12.93 -11.34 -3.09
N LYS A 46 -12.81 -10.36 -4.00
CA LYS A 46 -11.90 -10.45 -5.15
C LYS A 46 -10.47 -10.70 -4.71
N TYR A 47 -9.95 -9.87 -3.79
CA TYR A 47 -8.56 -9.96 -3.33
C TYR A 47 -8.21 -11.30 -2.67
N ALA A 48 -9.15 -11.93 -1.97
CA ALA A 48 -8.93 -13.24 -1.36
C ALA A 48 -8.68 -14.35 -2.40
N GLY A 49 -9.32 -14.26 -3.57
CA GLY A 49 -9.16 -15.20 -4.68
C GLY A 49 -8.00 -14.89 -5.63
N LEU A 50 -7.30 -13.76 -5.46
CA LEU A 50 -6.17 -13.38 -6.32
C LEU A 50 -4.90 -14.18 -5.98
N THR A 51 -4.11 -14.48 -7.01
CA THR A 51 -2.74 -15.00 -6.87
C THR A 51 -1.81 -13.98 -6.22
N MET A 52 -0.60 -14.41 -5.88
CA MET A 52 0.41 -13.51 -5.29
C MET A 52 0.81 -12.39 -6.25
N GLU A 53 0.97 -12.71 -7.54
CA GLU A 53 1.29 -11.75 -8.59
C GLU A 53 0.17 -10.72 -8.78
N GLU A 54 -1.08 -11.17 -8.79
CA GLU A 54 -2.24 -10.27 -8.90
C GLU A 54 -2.38 -9.36 -7.68
N ARG A 55 -2.06 -9.86 -6.48
CA ARG A 55 -2.01 -9.03 -5.26
C ARG A 55 -0.91 -7.98 -5.32
N ASP A 56 0.24 -8.31 -5.91
CA ASP A 56 1.33 -7.36 -6.11
C ASP A 56 0.92 -6.20 -7.04
N VAL A 57 0.08 -6.45 -8.04
CA VAL A 57 -0.49 -5.38 -8.88
C VAL A 57 -1.35 -4.43 -8.04
N VAL A 58 -2.22 -4.96 -7.19
CA VAL A 58 -3.06 -4.14 -6.30
C VAL A 58 -2.22 -3.33 -5.31
N ALA A 59 -1.13 -3.91 -4.80
CA ALA A 59 -0.17 -3.19 -3.96
C ALA A 59 0.55 -2.09 -4.74
N ALA A 60 0.95 -2.34 -6.00
CA ALA A 60 1.57 -1.33 -6.87
C ALA A 60 0.64 -0.14 -7.15
N GLU A 61 -0.65 -0.40 -7.41
CA GLU A 61 -1.64 0.67 -7.55
C GLU A 61 -1.76 1.53 -6.29
N TRP A 62 -1.73 0.89 -5.11
CA TRP A 62 -1.75 1.63 -3.85
C TRP A 62 -0.52 2.53 -3.70
N LEU A 63 0.68 2.04 -4.04
CA LEU A 63 1.91 2.84 -4.01
C LEU A 63 1.83 4.07 -4.92
N GLN A 64 1.23 3.94 -6.11
CA GLN A 64 0.99 5.08 -7.00
C GLN A 64 0.08 6.14 -6.34
N THR A 65 -0.90 5.72 -5.53
CA THR A 65 -1.75 6.67 -4.78
C THR A 65 -1.03 7.39 -3.64
N LEU A 66 0.11 6.85 -3.17
CA LEU A 66 0.95 7.52 -2.19
C LEU A 66 1.86 8.54 -2.89
N ALA A 67 2.49 8.17 -4.01
CA ALA A 67 3.33 9.06 -4.80
C ALA A 67 2.57 10.29 -5.35
N THR A 68 1.29 10.14 -5.65
CA THR A 68 0.42 11.23 -6.14
C THR A 68 -0.08 12.16 -5.05
N LYS A 69 -0.02 11.77 -3.77
CA LYS A 69 -0.39 12.64 -2.64
C LYS A 69 0.66 13.68 -2.27
N ASP A 70 1.89 13.52 -2.77
CA ASP A 70 2.95 14.54 -2.67
C ASP A 70 2.81 15.67 -3.70
N LEU A 71 1.80 15.63 -4.57
CA LEU A 71 1.43 16.83 -5.32
C LEU A 71 0.70 17.77 -4.35
N PRO A 72 1.24 18.97 -4.06
CA PRO A 72 0.50 19.96 -3.31
C PRO A 72 -0.82 20.16 -4.04
N HIS A 73 -1.94 19.89 -3.36
CA HIS A 73 -3.22 20.36 -3.86
C HIS A 73 -3.07 21.86 -4.08
N PRO A 74 -3.28 22.39 -5.30
CA PRO A 74 -3.42 23.82 -5.45
C PRO A 74 -4.57 24.22 -4.53
N ILE A 75 -4.28 25.02 -3.52
CA ILE A 75 -5.29 25.65 -2.68
C ILE A 75 -6.15 26.46 -3.66
N PRO A 76 -7.44 26.12 -3.87
CA PRO A 76 -8.27 26.93 -4.73
C PRO A 76 -8.59 28.21 -3.94
N GLY A 77 -7.92 29.31 -4.29
CA GLY A 77 -8.29 30.66 -3.81
C GLY A 77 -7.18 31.48 -3.16
N LEU A 78 -6.05 31.70 -3.85
CA LEU A 78 -5.23 32.90 -3.67
C LEU A 78 -5.12 33.63 -5.00
#